data_AF-A0A836XE02-F1
#
_entry.id   AF-A0A836XE02-F1
#
_cell.length_a   1.000
_cell.length_b   1.000
_cell.length_c   1.000
_cell.angle_alpha   90.00
_cell.angle_beta   90.00
_cell.angle_gamma   90.00
#
_symmetry.space_group_name_H-M   'P 1'
#
loop_
_entity.id
_entity.type
_entity.pdbx_description
1 polymer ?
#
loop_
_entity_poly.entity_id
_entity_poly.type
_entity_poly.pdbx_seq_one_letter_code
_entity_poly.pdbx_strand_id
1 'polypeptide(L)'
;IATNALAIPRYGATGAAITTLMTYTLWAAATHVLSRSVLPFPWQWRLMLKALLSAAPLAVCLLFPSDTIVPRLLLVAAGCAAYLGLLFAVGTFESREWRLAMAVIRPNKPQG
;
A
#
# COMPACT_ATOMS: atom_id res chain seq x y z
N ILE A 1 7.79 10.74 -19.71
CA ILE A 1 7.73 12.16 -20.16
C ILE A 1 7.20 12.25 -21.60
N ALA A 2 7.79 11.55 -22.58
CA ALA A 2 7.32 11.55 -23.97
C ALA A 2 5.86 11.07 -24.16
N THR A 3 5.42 10.06 -23.41
CA THR A 3 4.05 9.53 -23.48
C THR A 3 2.99 10.49 -22.94
N ASN A 4 3.32 11.27 -21.89
CA ASN A 4 2.43 12.30 -21.34
C ASN A 4 2.19 13.40 -22.38
N ALA A 5 3.24 13.84 -23.08
CA ALA A 5 3.15 14.93 -24.07
C ALA A 5 2.22 14.61 -25.25
N LEU A 6 2.08 13.34 -25.63
CA LEU A 6 1.16 12.88 -26.68
C LEU A 6 -0.27 12.60 -26.17
N ALA A 7 -0.42 12.22 -24.90
CA ALA A 7 -1.72 11.87 -24.32
C ALA A 7 -2.52 13.09 -23.82
N ILE A 8 -1.84 14.12 -23.31
CA ILE A 8 -2.46 15.36 -22.78
C ILE A 8 -3.35 16.09 -23.81
N PRO A 9 -2.94 16.33 -25.08
CA PRO A 9 -3.77 17.09 -26.01
C PRO A 9 -5.04 16.36 -26.47
N ARG A 10 -5.10 15.02 -26.35
CA ARG A 10 -6.26 14.22 -26.78
C ARG A 10 -7.17 13.76 -25.63
N TYR A 11 -6.62 13.54 -24.43
CA TYR A 11 -7.33 12.93 -23.30
C TYR A 11 -7.25 13.73 -21.99
N GLY A 12 -6.64 14.93 -22.01
CA GLY A 12 -6.55 15.82 -20.87
C GLY A 12 -5.84 15.21 -19.65
N ALA A 13 -6.31 15.57 -18.45
CA ALA A 13 -5.74 15.10 -17.18
C ALA A 13 -5.81 13.56 -17.01
N THR A 14 -6.85 12.93 -17.55
CA THR A 14 -7.04 11.47 -17.50
C THR A 14 -5.95 10.75 -18.30
N GLY A 15 -5.59 11.29 -19.46
CA GLY A 15 -4.49 10.76 -20.29
C GLY A 15 -3.15 10.77 -19.54
N ALA A 16 -2.84 11.87 -18.85
CA ALA A 16 -1.63 11.98 -18.03
C ALA A 16 -1.62 10.99 -16.85
N ALA A 17 -2.78 10.74 -16.22
CA ALA A 17 -2.88 9.76 -15.14
C ALA A 17 -2.61 8.33 -15.63
N ILE A 18 -3.17 7.95 -16.79
CA ILE A 18 -2.99 6.61 -17.39
C ILE A 18 -1.54 6.36 -17.75
N THR A 19 -0.87 7.32 -18.40
CA THR A 19 0.54 7.18 -18.79
C THR A 19 1.46 7.12 -17.58
N THR A 20 1.14 7.86 -16.52
CA THR A 20 1.88 7.80 -15.24
C THR A 20 1.70 6.44 -14.58
N LEU A 21 0.46 5.92 -14.52
CA LEU A 21 0.16 4.59 -14.01
C LEU A 21 0.91 3.49 -14.79
N MET A 22 0.90 3.57 -16.13
CA MET A 22 1.64 2.63 -16.98
C MET A 22 3.14 2.69 -16.72
N THR A 23 3.71 3.89 -16.60
CA THR A 23 5.15 4.05 -16.36
C THR A 23 5.56 3.43 -15.02
N TYR A 24 4.81 3.69 -13.94
CA TYR A 24 5.08 3.09 -12.64
C TYR A 24 4.86 1.57 -12.63
N THR A 25 3.86 1.07 -13.34
CA THR A 25 3.62 -0.38 -13.48
C THR A 25 4.80 -1.07 -14.17
N LEU A 26 5.28 -0.50 -15.28
CA LEU A 26 6.45 -1.00 -16.00
C LEU A 26 7.71 -0.96 -15.14
N TRP A 27 7.91 0.13 -14.41
CA TRP A 27 9.07 0.27 -13.53
C TRP A 27 9.01 -0.73 -12.39
N ALA A 28 7.86 -0.88 -11.72
CA ALA A 28 7.66 -1.88 -10.68
C ALA A 28 7.88 -3.31 -11.19
N ALA A 29 7.42 -3.63 -12.41
CA ALA A 29 7.64 -4.92 -13.03
C ALA A 29 9.12 -5.18 -13.31
N ALA A 30 9.83 -4.20 -13.90
CA ALA A 30 11.25 -4.30 -14.18
C ALA A 30 12.07 -4.45 -12.89
N THR A 31 11.76 -3.65 -11.86
CA THR A 31 12.39 -3.76 -10.54
C THR A 31 12.09 -5.09 -9.88
N HIS A 32 10.88 -5.63 -9.99
CA HIS A 32 10.56 -6.96 -9.44
C HIS A 32 11.33 -8.09 -10.14
N VAL A 33 11.46 -8.04 -11.47
CA VAL A 33 12.26 -9.01 -12.23
C VAL A 33 13.73 -8.93 -11.84
N LEU A 34 14.30 -7.72 -11.76
CA LEU A 34 15.69 -7.50 -11.37
C LEU A 34 15.94 -7.85 -9.90
N SER A 35 14.99 -7.56 -9.02
CA SER A 35 15.11 -7.86 -7.60
C SER A 35 15.12 -9.37 -7.37
N ARG A 36 14.31 -10.14 -8.12
CA ARG A 36 14.33 -11.61 -8.09
C ARG A 36 15.66 -12.22 -8.52
N SER A 37 16.43 -11.57 -9.40
CA SER A 37 17.73 -12.09 -9.84
C SER A 37 18.87 -11.77 -8.87
N VAL A 38 18.75 -10.71 -8.07
CA VAL A 38 19.84 -10.24 -7.18
C VAL A 38 19.66 -10.70 -5.73
N LEU A 39 18.42 -10.75 -5.22
CA LEU A 39 18.12 -11.16 -3.85
C LEU A 39 16.83 -12.01 -3.87
N PRO A 40 16.85 -13.31 -3.48
CA PRO A 40 15.64 -14.10 -3.34
C PRO A 40 14.88 -13.64 -2.09
N PHE A 41 14.27 -12.46 -2.18
CA PHE A 41 13.43 -11.92 -1.12
C PHE A 41 12.15 -12.78 -1.07
N PRO A 42 11.81 -13.41 0.07
CA PRO A 42 10.60 -14.18 0.19
C PRO A 42 9.40 -13.23 0.11
N TRP A 43 8.85 -13.05 -1.09
CA TRP A 43 7.74 -12.14 -1.32
C TRP A 43 6.52 -12.62 -0.54
N GLN A 44 6.11 -11.84 0.46
CA GLN A 44 5.04 -12.21 1.38
C GLN A 44 3.66 -11.88 0.77
N TRP A 45 3.28 -12.60 -0.29
CA TRP A 45 2.01 -12.43 -0.99
C TRP A 45 0.79 -12.44 -0.05
N ARG A 46 0.86 -13.24 1.01
CA ARG A 46 -0.15 -13.28 2.08
C ARG A 46 -0.34 -11.93 2.76
N LEU A 47 0.73 -11.22 3.08
CA LEU A 47 0.68 -9.92 3.74
C LEU A 47 0.11 -8.86 2.80
N MET A 48 0.48 -8.91 1.52
CA MET A 48 -0.05 -8.02 0.48
C MET A 48 -1.55 -8.24 0.24
N LEU A 49 -2.00 -9.49 0.16
CA LEU A 49 -3.43 -9.83 0.05
C LEU A 49 -4.22 -9.41 1.29
N LYS A 50 -3.66 -9.61 2.50
CA LYS A 50 -4.29 -9.15 3.75
C LYS A 50 -4.45 -7.64 3.78
N ALA A 51 -3.44 -6.89 3.37
CA ALA A 51 -3.49 -5.43 3.28
C ALA A 51 -4.47 -4.93 2.21
N LEU A 52 -4.61 -5.68 1.10
CA LEU A 52 -5.59 -5.37 0.06
C LEU A 52 -7.01 -5.66 0.54
N LEU A 53 -7.25 -6.77 1.24
CA LEU A 53 -8.56 -7.08 1.84
C LEU A 53 -8.93 -6.09 2.94
N SER A 54 -7.96 -5.63 3.75
CA SER A 54 -8.24 -4.66 4.81
C SER A 54 -8.66 -3.29 4.27
N ALA A 55 -8.43 -3.00 2.98
CA ALA A 55 -8.91 -1.78 2.29
C ALA A 55 -10.39 -1.85 1.86
N ALA A 56 -11.00 -3.03 1.85
CA ALA A 56 -12.41 -3.19 1.48
C ALA A 56 -13.39 -2.38 2.35
N PRO A 57 -13.26 -2.31 3.70
CA PRO A 57 -14.12 -1.49 4.54
C PRO A 57 -14.08 0.00 4.17
N LEU A 58 -12.89 0.53 3.87
CA LEU A 58 -12.74 1.92 3.42
C LEU A 58 -13.46 2.16 2.09
N ALA A 59 -13.34 1.22 1.15
CA ALA A 59 -14.05 1.29 -0.13
C ALA A 59 -15.58 1.24 0.06
N VAL A 60 -16.07 0.40 0.97
CA VAL A 60 -17.50 0.31 1.30
C VAL A 60 -18.01 1.61 1.94
N CYS A 61 -17.25 2.22 2.85
CA CYS A 61 -17.61 3.53 3.40
C CYS A 61 -17.75 4.58 2.29
N LEU A 62 -16.83 4.60 1.31
CA LEU A 62 -16.87 5.58 0.21
C LEU A 62 -18.06 5.42 -0.75
N LEU A 63 -18.78 4.29 -0.73
CA LEU A 63 -19.98 4.07 -1.55
C LEU A 63 -21.23 4.76 -1.01
N PHE A 64 -21.23 5.19 0.26
CA PHE A 64 -22.39 5.89 0.83
C PHE A 64 -22.35 7.37 0.43
N PRO A 65 -23.28 7.84 -0.43
CA PRO A 65 -23.34 9.24 -0.82
C PRO A 65 -23.70 10.07 0.40
N SER A 66 -22.86 11.07 0.67
CA SER A 66 -23.05 12.04 1.75
C SER A 66 -22.95 13.42 1.12
N ASP A 67 -24.08 14.14 1.04
CA ASP A 67 -24.14 15.46 0.39
C ASP A 67 -23.45 16.57 1.20
N THR A 68 -23.08 16.30 2.44
CA THR A 68 -22.44 17.25 3.35
C THR A 68 -20.98 16.86 3.63
N ILE A 69 -20.07 17.86 3.66
CA ILE A 69 -18.63 17.64 3.84
C ILE A 69 -18.28 17.01 5.20
N VAL A 70 -19.01 17.37 6.26
CA VAL A 70 -18.78 16.93 7.64
C VAL A 70 -19.01 15.41 7.81
N PRO A 71 -20.17 14.84 7.46
CA PRO A 71 -20.39 13.40 7.55
C PRO A 71 -19.44 12.62 6.63
N ARG A 72 -19.10 13.17 5.45
CA ARG A 72 -18.13 12.55 4.55
C ARG A 72 -16.74 12.41 5.18
N LEU A 73 -16.27 13.45 5.87
CA LEU A 73 -14.99 13.42 6.57
C LEU A 73 -14.99 12.39 7.71
N LEU A 74 -16.09 12.34 8.48
CA LEU A 74 -16.27 11.38 9.57
C LEU A 74 -16.28 9.94 9.05
N LEU A 75 -16.94 9.71 7.90
CA LEU A 75 -17.02 8.40 7.25
C LEU A 75 -15.66 7.92 6.74
N VAL A 76 -14.85 8.83 6.17
CA VAL A 76 -13.47 8.53 5.75
C VAL A 76 -12.60 8.22 6.97
N ALA A 77 -12.71 9.02 8.04
CA ALA A 77 -11.97 8.77 9.28
C ALA A 77 -12.35 7.40 9.89
N ALA A 78 -13.65 7.06 9.90
CA ALA A 78 -14.14 5.77 10.34
C ALA A 78 -13.62 4.62 9.45
N GLY A 79 -13.62 4.79 8.13
CA GLY A 79 -13.07 3.82 7.19
C GLY A 79 -11.56 3.60 7.38
N CYS A 80 -10.79 4.67 7.65
CA CYS A 80 -9.37 4.57 8.00
C CYS A 80 -9.14 3.85 9.32
N ALA A 81 -9.94 4.17 10.35
CA ALA A 81 -9.87 3.47 11.64
C ALA A 81 -10.21 1.98 11.48
N ALA A 82 -11.23 1.66 10.67
CA ALA A 82 -11.61 0.29 10.34
C ALA A 82 -10.50 -0.45 9.57
N TYR A 83 -9.87 0.22 8.58
CA TYR A 83 -8.71 -0.32 7.85
C TYR A 83 -7.59 -0.71 8.81
N LEU A 84 -7.19 0.20 9.69
CA LEU A 84 -6.13 -0.03 10.67
C LEU A 84 -6.52 -1.14 11.66
N GLY A 85 -7.75 -1.12 12.17
CA GLY A 85 -8.27 -2.15 13.07
C GLY A 85 -8.25 -3.53 12.44
N LEU A 86 -8.70 -3.66 11.19
CA LEU A 86 -8.68 -4.93 10.47
C LEU A 86 -7.26 -5.38 10.16
N LEU A 87 -6.38 -4.46 9.77
CA LEU A 87 -4.97 -4.75 9.51
C LEU A 87 -4.30 -5.32 10.78
N PHE A 88 -4.55 -4.71 11.95
CA PHE A 88 -4.09 -5.22 13.24
C PHE A 88 -4.71 -6.57 13.60
N ALA A 89 -6.03 -6.72 13.45
CA ALA A 89 -6.75 -7.95 13.79
C ALA A 89 -6.36 -9.16 12.92
N VAL A 90 -6.06 -8.92 11.65
CA VAL A 90 -5.61 -9.95 10.69
C VAL A 90 -4.16 -10.40 10.96
N GLY A 91 -3.49 -9.79 11.93
CA GLY A 91 -2.17 -10.20 12.40
C GLY A 91 -1.12 -9.99 11.30
N THR A 92 -1.05 -8.78 10.74
CA THR A 92 0.03 -8.39 9.82
C THR A 92 1.38 -8.30 10.52
N PHE A 93 1.41 -8.03 11.82
CA PHE A 93 2.59 -8.21 12.66
C PHE A 93 2.72 -9.70 13.03
N GLU A 94 3.35 -10.46 12.15
CA GLU A 94 3.84 -11.80 12.49
C GLU A 94 4.72 -11.66 13.75
N SER A 95 4.47 -12.41 14.82
CA SER A 95 5.23 -12.35 16.10
C SER A 95 6.75 -12.62 15.98
N ARG A 96 7.22 -12.83 14.75
CA ARG A 96 8.62 -12.95 14.33
C ARG A 96 9.25 -11.58 14.02
N GLU A 97 8.50 -10.63 13.46
CA GLU A 97 9.00 -9.27 13.16
C GLU A 97 9.18 -8.44 14.42
N TRP A 98 8.27 -8.58 15.40
CA TRP A 98 8.41 -7.96 16.72
C TRP A 98 9.66 -8.45 17.45
N ARG A 99 10.02 -9.72 17.26
CA ARG A 99 11.25 -10.33 17.82
C ARG A 99 12.51 -9.77 17.17
N LEU A 100 12.49 -9.51 15.87
CA LEU A 100 13.59 -8.90 15.13
C LEU A 100 13.75 -7.41 15.49
N ALA A 101 12.65 -6.67 15.62
CA ALA A 101 12.67 -5.29 16.10
C ALA A 101 13.22 -5.18 17.53
N MET A 102 12.79 -6.08 18.42
CA MET A 102 13.33 -6.18 19.78
C MET A 102 14.80 -6.63 19.83
N ALA A 103 15.25 -7.43 18.86
CA ALA A 103 16.66 -7.83 18.74
C ALA A 103 17.56 -6.69 18.27
N VAL A 104 17.06 -5.79 17.41
CA VAL A 104 17.81 -4.58 16.99
C VAL A 104 17.84 -3.52 18.11
N ILE A 105 16.77 -3.42 18.90
CA ILE A 105 16.65 -2.45 20.01
C ILE A 105 17.42 -2.90 21.27
N ARG A 106 17.73 -4.19 21.42
CA ARG A 106 18.63 -4.67 22.49
C ARG A 106 20.07 -4.69 21.96
N PRO A 107 20.89 -3.64 22.17
CA PRO A 107 22.31 -3.77 21.93
C PRO A 107 22.86 -4.89 22.81
N ASN A 108 23.60 -5.79 22.18
CA ASN A 108 24.31 -6.89 22.80
C ASN A 108 25.10 -6.37 24.02
N LYS A 109 24.71 -6.77 25.24
CA LYS A 109 25.59 -6.55 26.40
C LYS A 109 26.80 -7.46 26.19
N PRO A 110 28.02 -6.92 26.07
CA PRO A 110 29.22 -7.75 25.94
C PRO A 110 29.32 -8.64 27.18
N GLN A 111 29.48 -9.95 26.94
CA GLN A 111 29.77 -10.92 27.99
C GLN A 111 31.22 -10.68 28.44
N GLY A 112 31.37 -10.13 29.64
CA GLY A 112 32.63 -10.07 30.37
C GLY A 112 32.67 -11.16 31.42
#